data_AF-A0A3N5RJJ2-F1
#
_entry.id   AF-A0A3N5RJJ2-F1
#
_cell.length_a   1.000
_cell.length_b   1.000
_cell.length_c   1.000
_cell.angle_alpha   90.00
_cell.angle_beta   90.00
_cell.angle_gamma   90.00
#
_symmetry.space_group_name_H-M   'P 1'
#
loop_
_entity.id
_entity.type
_entity.pdbx_description
1 polymer ?
#
loop_
_entity_poly.entity_id
_entity_poly.type
_entity_poly.pdbx_seq_one_letter_code
_entity_poly.pdbx_strand_id
1 'polypeptide(L)'
;MNKKLHSAHFKKQYLLFAIAIIILANFSRIDAQTKMYGDSTSFGGGMIKSWIEVDAGNNPQRVGITITKSILSNLPSGYRDISLNLPAAADSLFKHIFINWNPGGHPPQTVYGLPHFDMHYYIITNAERQQIQGGIHNVPVASEFIPEDYIFTPGEEYVSVPQMGVH
;
A
#
# COMPACT_ATOMS: atom_id res chain seq x y z
N MET A 1 -78.63 -3.21 -18.57
CA MET A 1 -77.75 -3.96 -19.49
C MET A 1 -76.32 -3.85 -18.96
N ASN A 2 -75.81 -4.95 -18.39
CA ASN A 2 -74.49 -5.04 -17.75
C ASN A 2 -73.36 -5.06 -18.77
N LYS A 3 -72.31 -4.23 -18.60
CA LYS A 3 -70.95 -4.56 -19.04
C LYS A 3 -69.91 -4.06 -18.02
N LYS A 4 -69.51 -4.96 -17.12
CA LYS A 4 -68.21 -4.90 -16.43
C LYS A 4 -67.12 -5.17 -17.46
N LEU A 5 -66.21 -4.22 -17.68
CA LEU A 5 -65.00 -4.43 -18.48
C LEU A 5 -63.76 -4.11 -17.65
N HIS A 6 -63.03 -5.19 -17.34
CA HIS A 6 -61.58 -5.29 -17.44
C HIS A 6 -60.74 -4.23 -16.72
N SER A 7 -60.53 -4.40 -15.41
CA SER A 7 -59.49 -3.65 -14.65
C SER A 7 -58.34 -4.53 -14.15
N ALA A 8 -58.44 -5.87 -14.27
CA ALA A 8 -57.48 -6.79 -13.65
C ALA A 8 -56.15 -6.95 -14.43
N HIS A 9 -56.14 -6.77 -15.76
CA HIS A 9 -54.92 -6.97 -16.55
C HIS A 9 -53.97 -5.77 -16.56
N PHE A 10 -54.47 -4.55 -16.38
CA PHE A 10 -53.64 -3.35 -16.45
C PHE A 10 -52.67 -3.24 -15.25
N LYS A 11 -53.07 -3.71 -14.06
CA LYS A 11 -52.22 -3.63 -12.84
C LYS A 11 -51.07 -4.65 -12.80
N LYS A 12 -51.16 -5.76 -13.54
CA LYS A 12 -50.15 -6.83 -13.51
C LYS A 12 -48.91 -6.48 -14.35
N GLN A 13 -49.06 -5.63 -15.36
CA GLN A 13 -47.95 -5.16 -16.21
C GLN A 13 -47.05 -4.14 -15.50
N TYR A 14 -47.60 -3.26 -14.66
CA TYR A 14 -46.79 -2.33 -13.87
C TYR A 14 -45.97 -3.01 -12.77
N LEU A 15 -46.49 -4.10 -12.18
CA LEU A 15 -45.77 -4.85 -11.14
C LEU A 15 -44.55 -5.59 -11.71
N LEU A 16 -44.64 -6.12 -12.93
CA LEU A 16 -43.52 -6.77 -13.61
C LEU A 16 -42.45 -5.76 -14.08
N PHE A 17 -42.86 -4.54 -14.47
CA PHE A 17 -41.92 -3.47 -14.84
C PHE A 17 -41.17 -2.91 -13.62
N ALA A 18 -41.84 -2.77 -12.46
CA ALA A 18 -41.21 -2.29 -11.24
C ALA A 18 -40.16 -3.28 -10.69
N ILE A 19 -40.42 -4.59 -10.78
CA ILE A 19 -39.46 -5.62 -10.36
C ILE A 19 -38.22 -5.65 -11.28
N ALA A 20 -38.40 -5.46 -12.59
CA ALA A 20 -37.28 -5.38 -13.53
C ALA A 20 -36.36 -4.17 -13.25
N ILE A 21 -36.91 -3.02 -12.85
CA ILE A 21 -36.13 -1.82 -12.48
C ILE A 21 -35.35 -2.04 -11.17
N ILE A 22 -35.92 -2.74 -10.19
CA ILE A 22 -35.24 -3.07 -8.93
C ILE A 22 -34.10 -4.09 -9.15
N ILE A 23 -34.27 -5.04 -10.06
CA ILE A 23 -33.22 -6.01 -10.43
C ILE A 23 -32.10 -5.32 -11.23
N LEU A 24 -32.42 -4.34 -12.08
CA LEU A 24 -31.41 -3.52 -12.78
C LEU A 24 -30.65 -2.56 -11.86
N ALA A 25 -31.26 -2.05 -10.80
CA ALA A 25 -30.58 -1.21 -9.80
C ALA A 25 -29.63 -1.99 -8.86
N ASN A 26 -29.73 -3.32 -8.84
CA ASN A 26 -28.81 -4.23 -8.15
C ASN A 26 -27.71 -4.78 -9.06
N PHE A 27 -27.57 -4.29 -10.30
CA PHE A 27 -26.34 -4.52 -11.04
C PHE A 27 -25.21 -3.92 -10.23
N SER A 28 -24.37 -4.81 -9.73
CA SER A 28 -23.18 -4.56 -8.92
C SER A 28 -22.54 -3.24 -9.35
N ARG A 29 -22.46 -2.28 -8.43
CA ARG A 29 -21.48 -1.21 -8.59
C ARG A 29 -20.15 -1.93 -8.75
N ILE A 30 -19.62 -1.96 -9.96
CA ILE A 30 -18.20 -2.22 -10.15
C ILE A 30 -17.57 -1.06 -9.41
N ASP A 31 -17.02 -1.31 -8.22
CA ASP A 31 -16.31 -0.28 -7.47
C ASP A 31 -15.16 0.17 -8.37
N ALA A 32 -15.32 1.36 -8.96
CA ALA A 32 -14.34 1.93 -9.85
C ALA A 32 -13.11 2.22 -9.00
N GLN A 33 -12.08 1.37 -9.11
CA GLN A 33 -10.83 1.62 -8.44
C GLN A 33 -10.09 2.75 -9.14
N THR A 34 -9.74 3.78 -8.37
CA THR A 34 -9.00 4.94 -8.88
C THR A 34 -7.57 4.89 -8.35
N LYS A 35 -6.60 4.89 -9.27
CA LYS A 35 -5.18 5.02 -8.91
C LYS A 35 -4.79 6.49 -8.81
N MET A 36 -4.40 6.90 -7.61
CA MET A 36 -3.86 8.21 -7.30
C MET A 36 -2.34 8.11 -7.17
N TYR A 37 -1.62 9.08 -7.71
CA TYR A 37 -0.16 9.11 -7.67
C TYR A 37 0.34 10.10 -6.63
N GLY A 38 1.38 9.69 -5.88
CA GLY A 38 2.12 10.55 -4.96
C GLY A 38 3.42 11.05 -5.57
N ASP A 39 4.46 11.14 -4.74
CA ASP A 39 5.78 11.62 -5.15
C ASP A 39 6.39 10.75 -6.26
N SER A 40 7.22 11.40 -7.08
CA SER A 40 8.01 10.75 -8.11
C SER A 40 9.39 11.36 -8.21
N THR A 41 10.40 10.51 -8.40
CA THR A 41 11.79 10.96 -8.55
C THR A 41 12.54 10.11 -9.57
N SER A 42 13.57 10.69 -10.18
CA SER A 42 14.51 9.95 -11.01
C SER A 42 15.55 9.24 -10.16
N PHE A 43 15.88 8.00 -10.53
CA PHE A 43 16.91 7.19 -9.88
C PHE A 43 17.42 6.15 -10.86
N GLY A 44 18.72 5.85 -10.86
CA GLY A 44 19.25 4.72 -11.63
C GLY A 44 19.11 4.83 -13.16
N GLY A 45 18.81 6.00 -13.72
CA GLY A 45 18.42 6.15 -15.14
C GLY A 45 16.94 5.82 -15.43
N GLY A 46 16.15 5.63 -14.38
CA GLY A 46 14.71 5.44 -14.42
C GLY A 46 13.96 6.37 -13.49
N MET A 47 12.69 6.01 -13.24
CA MET A 47 11.78 6.73 -12.37
C MET A 47 11.20 5.79 -11.33
N ILE A 48 11.05 6.30 -10.12
CA ILE A 48 10.26 5.69 -9.05
C ILE A 48 9.10 6.63 -8.75
N LYS A 49 7.91 6.07 -8.50
CA LYS A 49 6.72 6.83 -8.16
C LYS A 49 5.85 6.05 -7.18
N SER A 50 5.33 6.71 -6.16
CA SER A 50 4.35 6.11 -5.24
C SER A 50 2.92 6.26 -5.76
N TRP A 51 2.03 5.37 -5.33
CA TRP A 51 0.61 5.44 -5.65
C TRP A 51 -0.24 4.77 -4.58
N ILE A 52 -1.52 5.15 -4.55
CA ILE A 52 -2.59 4.48 -3.81
C ILE A 52 -3.72 4.18 -4.80
N GLU A 53 -4.28 2.97 -4.75
CA GLU A 53 -5.56 2.64 -5.37
C GLU A 53 -6.66 2.73 -4.30
N VAL A 54 -7.71 3.51 -4.57
CA VAL A 54 -8.88 3.69 -3.70
C VAL A 54 -10.15 3.15 -4.34
N ASP A 55 -11.14 2.79 -3.54
CA ASP A 55 -12.49 2.46 -4.02
C ASP A 55 -13.32 3.72 -4.38
N ALA A 56 -14.57 3.54 -4.78
CA ALA A 56 -15.48 4.64 -5.13
C ALA A 56 -15.81 5.58 -3.94
N GLY A 57 -15.57 5.13 -2.70
CA GLY A 57 -15.71 5.91 -1.47
C GLY A 57 -14.43 6.59 -1.02
N ASN A 58 -13.35 6.55 -1.82
CA ASN A 58 -12.00 7.00 -1.48
C ASN A 58 -11.34 6.21 -0.34
N ASN A 59 -11.81 4.99 -0.02
CA ASN A 59 -11.13 4.15 0.95
C ASN A 59 -9.91 3.49 0.30
N PRO A 60 -8.71 3.58 0.91
CA PRO A 60 -7.50 2.94 0.38
C PRO A 60 -7.64 1.43 0.31
N GLN A 61 -7.41 0.87 -0.87
CA GLN A 61 -7.43 -0.58 -1.12
C GLN A 61 -6.02 -1.13 -1.30
N ARG A 62 -5.13 -0.39 -1.98
CA ARG A 62 -3.75 -0.82 -2.25
C ARG A 62 -2.80 0.37 -2.21
N VAL A 63 -1.62 0.14 -1.68
CA VAL A 63 -0.49 1.08 -1.71
C VAL A 63 0.64 0.45 -2.50
N GLY A 64 1.43 1.25 -3.19
CA GLY A 64 2.63 0.72 -3.82
C GLY A 64 3.48 1.76 -4.51
N ILE A 65 4.45 1.24 -5.25
CA ILE A 65 5.32 2.02 -6.12
C ILE A 65 5.30 1.47 -7.54
N THR A 66 5.70 2.30 -8.49
CA THR A 66 6.02 1.88 -9.85
C THR A 66 7.45 2.31 -10.13
N ILE A 67 8.25 1.34 -10.57
CA ILE A 67 9.66 1.53 -10.93
C ILE A 67 9.81 1.23 -12.42
N THR A 68 10.45 2.12 -13.17
CA THR A 68 10.77 1.82 -14.57
C THR A 68 11.94 0.86 -14.67
N LYS A 69 11.89 -0.08 -15.61
CA LYS A 69 12.98 -1.04 -15.86
C LYS A 69 14.35 -0.37 -16.07
N SER A 70 14.36 0.84 -16.64
CA SER A 70 15.58 1.61 -16.89
C SER A 70 16.34 2.02 -15.64
N ILE A 71 15.76 1.86 -14.43
CA ILE A 71 16.46 2.08 -13.15
C ILE A 71 17.73 1.23 -13.02
N LEU A 72 17.80 0.08 -13.71
CA LEU A 72 18.95 -0.82 -13.63
C LEU A 72 20.12 -0.36 -14.53
N SER A 73 19.94 0.71 -15.32
CA SER A 73 20.95 1.15 -16.28
C SER A 73 22.09 1.96 -15.66
N ASN A 74 21.84 2.61 -14.52
CA ASN A 74 22.80 3.52 -13.90
C ASN A 74 22.65 3.57 -12.37
N LEU A 75 22.57 2.40 -11.72
CA LEU A 75 22.49 2.32 -10.26
C LEU A 75 23.79 2.84 -9.63
N PRO A 76 23.70 3.66 -8.57
CA PRO A 76 24.89 4.18 -7.90
C PRO A 76 25.65 3.05 -7.18
N SER A 77 26.97 3.17 -7.10
CA SER A 77 27.82 2.21 -6.38
C SER A 77 27.71 2.29 -4.85
N GLY A 78 27.15 3.39 -4.33
CA GLY A 78 26.97 3.61 -2.91
C GLY A 78 25.51 3.59 -2.48
N TYR A 79 25.31 3.40 -1.18
CA TYR A 79 24.01 3.44 -0.51
C TYR A 79 23.21 4.69 -0.84
N ARG A 80 21.89 4.57 -1.04
CA ARG A 80 21.00 5.72 -1.27
C ARG A 80 19.65 5.55 -0.61
N ASP A 81 19.14 6.66 -0.10
CA ASP A 81 17.81 6.79 0.48
C ASP A 81 16.88 7.54 -0.46
N ILE A 82 15.65 7.04 -0.56
CA ILE A 82 14.58 7.67 -1.33
C ILE A 82 13.32 7.67 -0.48
N SER A 83 12.76 8.84 -0.21
CA SER A 83 11.48 8.98 0.48
C SER A 83 10.44 9.50 -0.49
N LEU A 84 9.31 8.82 -0.56
CA LEU A 84 8.18 9.17 -1.41
C LEU A 84 6.93 9.32 -0.55
N ASN A 85 6.37 10.52 -0.47
CA ASN A 85 5.06 10.71 0.12
C ASN A 85 3.99 10.02 -0.72
N LEU A 86 2.94 9.56 -0.04
CA LEU A 86 1.73 9.06 -0.68
C LEU A 86 0.82 10.23 -1.08
N PRO A 87 -0.12 10.03 -2.03
CA PRO A 87 -1.09 11.07 -2.36
C PRO A 87 -1.91 11.47 -1.12
N ALA A 88 -1.96 12.78 -0.84
CA ALA A 88 -2.60 13.32 0.37
C ALA A 88 -4.12 13.08 0.47
N ALA A 89 -4.78 12.75 -0.65
CA ALA A 89 -6.23 12.59 -0.71
C ALA A 89 -6.74 11.22 -0.21
N ALA A 90 -5.84 10.29 0.09
CA ALA A 90 -6.20 8.98 0.62
C ALA A 90 -5.89 8.94 2.13
N ASP A 91 -6.91 8.63 2.95
CA ASP A 91 -6.73 8.39 4.39
C ASP A 91 -6.07 7.01 4.62
N SER A 92 -4.85 6.86 4.13
CA SER A 92 -4.07 5.63 4.20
C SER A 92 -3.45 5.45 5.58
N LEU A 93 -3.43 4.20 6.04
CA LEU A 93 -2.67 3.79 7.22
C LEU A 93 -1.18 4.15 7.05
N PHE A 94 -0.62 3.86 5.87
CA PHE A 94 0.72 4.27 5.51
C PHE A 94 0.75 5.76 5.14
N LYS A 95 1.81 6.46 5.52
CA LYS A 95 1.99 7.90 5.28
C LYS A 95 3.04 8.20 4.22
N HIS A 96 4.09 7.37 4.13
CA HIS A 96 5.13 7.48 3.12
C HIS A 96 5.84 6.14 2.90
N ILE A 97 6.56 6.05 1.79
CA ILE A 97 7.39 4.91 1.41
C ILE A 97 8.84 5.36 1.43
N PHE A 98 9.68 4.63 2.16
CA PHE A 98 11.12 4.83 2.22
C PHE A 98 11.81 3.65 1.55
N ILE A 99 12.73 3.93 0.64
CA ILE A 99 13.39 2.94 -0.18
C ILE A 99 14.89 3.11 -0.03
N ASN A 100 15.59 2.01 0.24
CA ASN A 100 17.04 2.01 0.37
C ASN A 100 17.64 1.19 -0.75
N TRP A 101 18.54 1.79 -1.52
CA TRP A 101 19.39 1.04 -2.44
C TRP A 101 20.64 0.59 -1.69
N ASN A 102 20.78 -0.73 -1.54
CA ASN A 102 21.88 -1.38 -0.84
C ASN A 102 22.78 -2.14 -1.84
N PRO A 103 23.77 -1.47 -2.48
CA PRO A 103 24.63 -2.11 -3.48
C PRO A 103 25.58 -3.16 -2.89
N GLY A 104 25.83 -3.12 -1.58
CA GLY A 104 26.69 -4.07 -0.88
C GLY A 104 25.92 -5.19 -0.16
N GLY A 105 24.59 -5.16 -0.17
CA GLY A 105 23.77 -6.00 0.69
C GLY A 105 23.92 -5.69 2.18
N HIS A 106 23.30 -6.51 3.03
CA HIS A 106 23.44 -6.44 4.49
C HIS A 106 23.22 -7.83 5.16
N PRO A 107 23.56 -8.00 6.45
CA PRO A 107 23.20 -9.21 7.20
C PRO A 107 21.69 -9.44 7.32
N PRO A 108 21.21 -10.70 7.40
CA PRO A 108 21.98 -11.92 7.25
C PRO A 108 22.48 -12.12 5.81
N GLN A 109 23.79 -12.36 5.66
CA GLN A 109 24.46 -12.38 4.36
C GLN A 109 23.89 -13.44 3.40
N THR A 110 23.40 -14.56 3.92
CA THR A 110 22.78 -15.62 3.12
C THR A 110 21.42 -15.22 2.54
N VAL A 111 20.79 -14.15 3.04
CA VAL A 111 19.47 -13.67 2.62
C VAL A 111 19.61 -12.35 1.86
N TYR A 112 20.30 -11.38 2.45
CA TYR A 112 20.39 -10.00 1.96
C TYR A 112 21.79 -9.59 1.47
N GLY A 113 22.70 -10.55 1.24
CA GLY A 113 24.09 -10.25 0.85
C GLY A 113 24.30 -9.79 -0.60
N LEU A 114 23.26 -9.77 -1.43
CA LEU A 114 23.32 -9.31 -2.83
C LEU A 114 22.78 -7.89 -2.97
N PRO A 115 23.13 -7.14 -4.05
CA PRO A 115 22.56 -5.82 -4.28
C PRO A 115 21.02 -5.86 -4.35
N HIS A 116 20.35 -5.07 -3.51
CA HIS A 116 18.88 -5.05 -3.46
C HIS A 116 18.33 -3.68 -3.08
N PHE A 117 17.00 -3.56 -3.20
CA PHE A 117 16.23 -2.45 -2.68
C PHE A 117 15.41 -2.91 -1.47
N ASP A 118 15.55 -2.22 -0.35
CA ASP A 118 14.65 -2.37 0.80
C ASP A 118 13.48 -1.43 0.68
N MET A 119 12.29 -1.91 1.03
CA MET A 119 11.06 -1.14 0.91
C MET A 119 10.37 -1.08 2.26
N HIS A 120 10.34 0.11 2.83
CA HIS A 120 9.74 0.37 4.13
C HIS A 120 8.48 1.22 3.95
N TYR A 121 7.35 0.73 4.47
CA TYR A 121 6.08 1.43 4.44
C TYR A 121 5.77 1.91 5.86
N TYR A 122 5.85 3.22 6.09
CA TYR A 122 5.69 3.79 7.43
C TYR A 122 4.26 4.22 7.69
N ILE A 123 3.77 3.91 8.89
CA ILE A 123 2.48 4.40 9.42
C ILE A 123 2.62 5.73 10.18
N ILE A 124 3.85 6.19 10.38
CA ILE A 124 4.22 7.51 10.92
C ILE A 124 4.65 8.44 9.79
N THR A 125 4.66 9.75 10.04
CA THR A 125 5.16 10.75 9.08
C THR A 125 6.67 10.60 8.84
N ASN A 126 7.17 11.10 7.71
CA ASN A 126 8.62 11.10 7.43
C ASN A 126 9.40 11.95 8.45
N ALA A 127 8.79 13.02 8.96
CA ALA A 127 9.39 13.83 10.01
C ALA A 127 9.59 13.03 11.30
N GLU A 128 8.58 12.28 11.75
CA GLU A 128 8.69 11.38 12.90
C GLU A 128 9.70 10.26 12.65
N ARG A 129 9.68 9.63 11.47
CA ARG A 129 10.66 8.61 11.07
C ARG A 129 12.10 9.11 11.22
N GLN A 130 12.39 10.31 10.74
CA GLN A 130 13.73 10.90 10.85
C GLN A 130 14.20 11.09 12.30
N GLN A 131 13.29 11.11 13.27
CA GLN A 131 13.61 11.19 14.70
C GLN A 131 13.88 9.83 15.36
N ILE A 132 13.67 8.70 14.67
CA ILE A 132 13.97 7.39 15.23
C ILE A 132 15.48 7.27 15.44
N GLN A 133 15.87 7.12 16.70
CA GLN A 133 17.27 6.95 17.10
C GLN A 133 17.70 5.50 16.96
N GLY A 134 18.96 5.30 16.59
CA GLY A 134 19.57 3.98 16.62
C GLY A 134 20.12 3.62 18.00
N GLY A 135 20.50 2.35 18.15
CA GLY A 135 21.13 1.83 19.36
C GLY A 135 20.26 0.78 20.07
N ILE A 136 20.58 0.51 21.33
CA ILE A 136 19.91 -0.55 22.10
C ILE A 136 18.47 -0.14 22.39
N HIS A 137 17.54 -1.00 21.98
CA HIS A 137 16.10 -0.89 22.20
C HIS A 137 15.70 -1.69 23.44
N ASN A 138 15.55 -1.02 24.57
CA ASN A 138 15.32 -1.69 25.86
C ASN A 138 13.87 -2.16 26.10
N VAL A 139 13.00 -2.04 25.10
CA VAL A 139 11.60 -2.50 25.21
C VAL A 139 11.45 -3.80 24.43
N PRO A 140 11.35 -4.96 25.10
CA PRO A 140 11.13 -6.21 24.41
C PRO A 140 9.73 -6.23 23.79
N VAL A 141 9.62 -6.77 22.57
CA VAL A 141 8.33 -7.10 21.96
C VAL A 141 7.78 -8.33 22.67
N ALA A 142 6.49 -8.30 23.05
CA ALA A 142 5.86 -9.44 23.70
C ALA A 142 5.87 -10.65 22.74
N SER A 143 6.19 -11.83 23.28
CA SER A 143 6.45 -13.04 22.47
C SER A 143 5.28 -13.44 21.56
N GLU A 144 4.05 -13.12 21.97
CA GLU A 144 2.83 -13.35 21.18
C GLU A 144 2.74 -12.51 19.89
N PHE A 145 3.56 -11.47 19.76
CA PHE A 145 3.65 -10.64 18.56
C PHE A 145 4.88 -10.95 17.70
N ILE A 146 5.73 -11.89 18.12
CA ILE A 146 6.90 -12.33 17.37
C ILE A 146 6.52 -13.61 16.60
N PRO A 147 6.69 -13.65 15.26
CA PRO A 147 6.48 -14.88 14.50
C PRO A 147 7.34 -16.04 15.02
N GLU A 148 6.79 -17.26 14.98
CA GLU A 148 7.47 -18.46 15.51
C GLU A 148 8.84 -18.72 14.85
N ASP A 149 8.99 -18.33 13.58
CA ASP A 149 10.18 -18.47 12.76
C ASP A 149 10.98 -17.16 12.61
N TYR A 150 10.70 -16.15 13.42
CA TYR A 150 11.46 -14.90 13.40
C TYR A 150 12.88 -15.13 13.91
N ILE A 151 13.86 -14.86 13.05
CA ILE A 151 15.28 -15.01 13.36
C ILE A 151 15.88 -13.63 13.60
N PHE A 152 16.31 -13.38 14.83
CA PHE A 152 17.15 -12.23 15.12
C PHE A 152 18.56 -12.44 14.57
N THR A 153 19.18 -11.37 14.07
CA THR A 153 20.62 -11.37 13.82
C THR A 153 21.34 -11.55 15.16
N PRO A 154 22.22 -12.57 15.30
CA PRO A 154 22.91 -12.82 16.56
C PRO A 154 23.67 -11.58 17.06
N GLY A 155 23.36 -11.13 18.28
CA GLY A 155 23.95 -9.93 18.89
C GLY A 155 23.25 -8.61 18.55
N GLU A 156 22.18 -8.63 17.75
CA GLU A 156 21.38 -7.46 17.38
C GLU A 156 19.89 -7.63 17.75
N GLU A 157 19.57 -8.55 18.67
CA GLU A 157 18.19 -8.95 19.02
C GLU A 157 17.29 -7.79 19.48
N TYR A 158 17.90 -6.65 19.82
CA TYR A 158 17.22 -5.45 20.27
C TYR A 158 17.95 -4.19 19.81
N VAL A 159 18.42 -4.16 18.57
CA VAL A 159 19.09 -2.98 18.02
C VAL A 159 18.13 -2.23 17.10
N SER A 160 17.83 -0.99 17.46
CA SER A 160 17.16 -0.04 16.57
C SER A 160 18.18 0.49 15.57
N VAL A 161 17.82 0.46 14.29
CA VAL A 161 18.58 1.14 13.24
C VAL A 161 18.04 2.57 13.10
N PRO A 162 18.90 3.60 13.02
CA PRO A 162 18.46 4.98 12.85
C PRO A 162 17.45 5.12 11.70
N GLN A 163 16.36 5.84 11.97
CA GLN A 163 15.27 6.07 11.02
C GLN A 163 14.49 4.82 10.55
N MET A 164 14.80 3.63 11.08
CA MET A 164 14.14 2.36 10.72
C MET A 164 13.49 1.67 11.92
N GLY A 165 14.07 1.82 13.11
CA GLY A 165 13.61 1.12 14.30
C GLY A 165 14.17 -0.29 14.38
N VAL A 166 13.58 -1.10 15.26
CA VAL A 166 13.84 -2.54 15.34
C VAL A 166 13.04 -3.23 14.24
N HIS A 167 13.70 -4.05 13.42
CA HIS A 167 13.09 -4.74 12.29
C HIS A 167 13.84 -6.03 11.95
#